data_AF-A0A392RWJ0-F1
#
_entry.id   AF-A0A392RWJ0-F1
#
_cell.length_a   1.000
_cell.length_b   1.000
_cell.length_c   1.000
_cell.angle_alpha   90.00
_cell.angle_beta   90.00
_cell.angle_gamma   90.00
#
_symmetry.space_group_name_H-M   'P 1'
#
loop_
_entity.id
_entity.type
_entity.pdbx_description
1 polymer ?
#
loop_
_entity_poly.entity_id
_entity_poly.type
_entity_poly.pdbx_seq_one_letter_code
_entity_poly.pdbx_strand_id
1 'polypeptide(L)' 'TVCGTASNKEWFEETDKKFQAWPRTAGPPVVMNPISRQNFIVKSRSES' A
#
# COMPACT_ATOMS: atom_id res chain seq x y z
N THR A 1 -10.79 -26.82 0.06
CA THR A 1 -11.42 -25.68 -0.65
C THR A 1 -10.42 -24.55 -0.74
N VAL A 2 -10.02 -24.15 -1.95
CA VAL A 2 -9.11 -23.00 -2.13
C VAL A 2 -9.96 -21.73 -2.21
N CYS A 3 -9.60 -20.69 -1.47
CA CYS A 3 -10.31 -19.42 -1.46
C CYS A 3 -10.18 -18.74 -2.83
N GLY A 4 -11.28 -18.18 -3.35
CA GLY A 4 -11.29 -17.52 -4.67
C GLY A 4 -10.29 -16.37 -4.80
N THR A 5 -9.96 -15.70 -3.69
CA THR A 5 -8.95 -14.64 -3.61
C THR A 5 -7.51 -15.15 -3.73
N ALA A 6 -7.24 -16.40 -3.33
CA ALA A 6 -5.92 -17.02 -3.48
C ALA A 6 -5.73 -17.63 -4.89
N SER A 7 -6.83 -18.02 -5.55
CA SER A 7 -6.80 -18.56 -6.92
C SER A 7 -6.79 -17.48 -8.00
N ASN A 8 -7.24 -16.27 -7.68
CA ASN A 8 -7.28 -15.16 -8.63
C ASN A 8 -5.94 -14.40 -8.63
N LYS A 9 -5.22 -14.43 -9.77
CA LYS A 9 -3.93 -13.74 -9.91
C LYS A 9 -4.08 -12.21 -9.92
N GLU A 10 -5.19 -11.70 -10.46
CA GLU A 10 -5.48 -10.27 -10.48
C GLU A 10 -5.63 -9.72 -9.05
N TRP A 11 -6.12 -10.54 -8.12
CA TRP A 11 -6.24 -10.19 -6.71
C TRP A 11 -4.87 -9.91 -6.08
N PHE A 12 -3.84 -10.67 -6.45
CA PHE A 12 -2.47 -10.42 -6.00
C PHE A 12 -1.92 -9.11 -6.55
N GLU A 13 -2.16 -8.80 -7.84
CA GLU A 13 -1.71 -7.55 -8.47
C GLU A 13 -2.42 -6.31 -7.91
N GLU A 14 -3.74 -6.40 -7.72
CA GLU A 14 -4.57 -5.35 -7.12
C GLU A 14 -4.19 -5.08 -5.66
N THR A 15 -3.85 -6.14 -4.92
CA THR A 15 -3.41 -6.03 -3.53
C THR A 15 -2.05 -5.33 -3.45
N ASP A 16 -1.12 -5.66 -4.35
CA ASP A 16 0.19 -5.01 -4.37
C ASP A 16 0.11 -3.52 -4.66
N LYS A 17 -0.72 -3.12 -5.64
CA LYS A 17 -0.99 -1.71 -5.94
C LYS A 17 -1.57 -0.97 -4.74
N LYS A 18 -2.56 -1.58 -4.06
CA LYS A 18 -3.21 -0.97 -2.90
C LYS A 18 -2.26 -0.78 -1.72
N PHE A 19 -1.23 -1.62 -1.56
CA PHE A 19 -0.23 -1.42 -0.51
C PHE A 19 0.60 -0.14 -0.67
N GLN A 20 0.70 0.42 -1.88
CA GLN A 20 1.36 1.71 -2.10
C GLN A 20 0.51 2.90 -1.63
N ALA A 21 -0.81 2.77 -1.64
CA ALA A 21 -1.73 3.86 -1.32
C ALA A 21 -2.98 3.32 -0.62
N TRP A 22 -2.77 2.75 0.56
CA TRP A 22 -3.85 2.07 1.26
C TRP A 22 -4.90 3.08 1.71
N PRO A 23 -6.18 2.87 1.35
CA PRO A 23 -7.24 3.80 1.69
C PRO A 23 -7.44 3.82 3.20
N ARG A 24 -7.59 5.00 3.78
CA ARG A 24 -7.95 5.20 5.19
C ARG A 24 -9.23 6.00 5.31
N THR A 25 -10.04 5.68 6.32
CA THR A 25 -11.36 6.29 6.55
C THR A 25 -11.29 7.80 6.79
N ALA A 26 -10.16 8.31 7.31
CA ALA A 26 -9.92 9.75 7.47
C ALA A 26 -8.46 10.11 7.11
N GLY A 27 -8.27 10.67 5.91
CA GLY A 27 -7.04 11.35 5.46
C GLY A 27 -6.34 10.75 4.23
N PRO A 28 -5.21 11.35 3.78
CA PRO A 28 -4.47 10.94 2.57
C PRO A 28 -3.98 9.48 2.56
N PRO A 29 -4.15 8.67 1.51
CA PRO A 29 -3.73 7.27 1.49
C PRO A 29 -2.31 7.01 2.04
N VAL A 30 -2.14 5.91 2.77
CA VAL A 30 -0.88 5.59 3.49
C VAL A 30 -0.20 4.41 2.84
N VAL A 31 1.12 4.48 2.68
CA VAL A 31 1.90 3.32 2.26
C VAL A 31 1.97 2.31 3.41
N MET A 32 1.60 1.07 3.14
CA MET A 32 1.67 0.00 4.13
C MET A 32 3.08 -0.60 4.18
N ASN A 33 3.54 -0.86 5.41
CA ASN A 33 4.84 -1.45 5.71
C ASN A 33 6.06 -0.69 5.10
N PRO A 34 6.21 0.62 5.40
CA PRO A 34 7.18 1.50 4.74
C PRO A 34 8.65 1.12 5.00
N ILE A 35 8.96 0.41 6.09
CA ILE A 35 10.33 -0.01 6.43
C ILE A 35 10.72 -1.26 5.64
N SER A 36 9.95 -2.35 5.72
CA SER A 36 10.31 -3.58 4.99
C SER A 36 10.16 -3.44 3.47
N ARG A 37 9.23 -2.59 3.00
CA ARG A 37 9.05 -2.30 1.56
C ARG A 37 9.90 -1.13 1.06
N GLN A 38 10.58 -0.40 1.95
CA GLN A 38 11.37 0.79 1.64
C GLN A 38 10.61 1.86 0.82
N ASN A 39 9.29 1.93 0.97
CA ASN A 39 8.42 2.85 0.24
C ASN A 39 7.90 3.97 1.15
N PHE A 40 8.80 4.62 1.91
CA PHE A 40 8.42 5.71 2.81
C PHE A 40 8.24 7.03 2.04
N ILE A 41 7.22 7.80 2.42
CA ILE A 41 6.97 9.12 1.85
C ILE A 41 7.91 10.12 2.56
N VAL A 42 8.98 10.56 1.87
CA VAL A 42 9.86 11.63 2.37
C VAL A 42 9.15 12.96 2.24
N LYS A 43 8.80 13.57 3.38
CA LYS A 43 8.33 14.96 3.39
C LYS A 43 9.54 15.86 3.17
N SER A 44 9.48 16.76 2.19
CA SER A 44 10.45 17.84 2.08
C SER A 44 10.40 18.64 3.37
N ARG A 45 11.52 18.69 4.09
CA ARG A 45 11.67 19.61 5.22
C ARG A 45 11.71 21.01 4.59
N SER A 46 10.75 21.87 4.92
CA SER A 46 10.86 23.29 4.61
C SER A 46 12.09 23.80 5.37
N GLU A 47 13.23 23.81 4.69
CA GLU A 47 14.43 24.50 5.15
C GLU A 47 14.08 25.99 5.16
N SER A 48 14.21 26.62 6.34
CA SER A 48 13.87 28.03 6.58
C SER A 48 14.96 28.96 6.06
#